data_AF-A0AAJ1JBX6-F1
#
_entry.id   AF-A0AAJ1JBX6-F1
#
_cell.length_a   1.000
_cell.length_b   1.000
_cell.length_c   1.000
_cell.angle_alpha   90.00
_cell.angle_beta   90.00
_cell.angle_gamma   90.00
#
_symmetry.space_group_name_H-M   'P 1'
#
loop_
_entity.id
_entity.type
_entity.pdbx_description
1 polymer ?
#
loop_
_entity_poly.entity_id
_entity_poly.type
_entity_poly.pdbx_seq_one_letter_code
_entity_poly.pdbx_strand_id
1 'polypeptide(L)' 'MTRYYSQHPSLHLKGNWLEEAGFSTGQAVQVTVERGQLIIQLAEKS' A
#
# COMPACT_ATOMS: atom_id res chain seq x y z
N MET A 1 27.24 -0.52 16.11
CA MET A 1 26.16 -1.24 15.40
C MET A 1 25.42 -0.24 14.52
N THR A 2 25.81 -0.13 13.26
CA THR A 2 25.08 0.67 12.26
C THR A 2 23.86 -0.14 11.82
N ARG A 3 22.65 0.38 12.06
CA ARG A 3 21.42 -0.27 11.61
C ARG A 3 21.40 -0.22 10.09
N TYR A 4 21.59 -1.37 9.45
CA TYR A 4 21.46 -1.53 8.01
C TYR A 4 19.96 -1.43 7.68
N TYR A 5 19.47 -0.22 7.45
CA TYR A 5 18.13 -0.04 6.89
C TYR A 5 18.21 -0.50 5.43
N SER A 6 17.53 -1.61 5.14
CA SER A 6 17.25 -2.01 3.77
C SER A 6 16.69 -0.79 3.04
N GLN A 7 17.40 -0.33 2.03
CA GLN A 7 17.16 0.92 1.30
C GLN A 7 15.98 0.77 0.32
N HIS A 8 14.96 0.03 0.74
CA HIS A 8 13.76 -0.21 -0.05
C HIS A 8 12.79 0.92 0.25
N PRO A 9 12.26 1.62 -0.76
CA PRO A 9 11.23 2.61 -0.56
C PRO A 9 10.00 1.93 0.04
N SER A 10 9.63 2.33 1.26
CA SER A 10 8.42 1.86 1.94
C SER A 10 7.43 3.02 2.05
N LEU A 11 6.20 2.81 1.58
CA LEU A 11 5.10 3.74 1.82
C LEU A 11 4.27 3.23 3.00
N HIS A 12 4.21 4.01 4.08
CA HIS A 12 3.34 3.72 5.21
C HIS A 12 2.07 4.54 5.13
N LEU A 13 0.94 3.89 4.87
CA LEU A 13 -0.39 4.47 4.98
C LEU A 13 -0.89 4.26 6.41
N LYS A 14 -1.21 5.34 7.13
CA LYS A 14 -1.64 5.28 8.54
C LYS A 14 -2.95 6.06 8.74
N GLY A 15 -3.81 5.53 9.61
CA GLY A 15 -5.07 6.15 10.02
C GLY A 15 -6.29 5.33 9.56
N ASN A 16 -7.45 5.68 10.12
CA ASN A 16 -8.72 4.99 9.88
C ASN A 16 -9.30 5.28 8.48
N TRP A 17 -8.75 6.27 7.78
CA TRP A 17 -9.21 6.69 6.45
C TRP A 17 -9.11 5.58 5.39
N LEU A 18 -8.24 4.57 5.59
CA LEU A 18 -8.18 3.42 4.71
C LEU A 18 -9.47 2.61 4.76
N GLU A 19 -10.02 2.39 5.95
CA GLU A 19 -11.30 1.70 6.11
C GLU A 19 -12.44 2.56 5.55
N GLU A 20 -12.42 3.87 5.76
CA GLU A 20 -13.38 4.81 5.17
C GLU A 20 -13.32 4.85 3.63
N ALA A 21 -12.12 4.65 3.06
CA ALA A 21 -11.90 4.51 1.62
C ALA A 21 -12.25 3.10 1.08
N GLY A 22 -12.71 2.19 1.94
CA GLY A 22 -13.13 0.84 1.57
C GLY A 22 -12.02 -0.23 1.59
N PHE A 23 -10.84 0.09 2.13
CA PHE A 23 -9.74 -0.85 2.35
C PHE A 23 -9.79 -1.41 3.77
N SER A 24 -10.43 -2.56 3.94
CA SER A 24 -10.44 -3.32 5.18
C SER A 24 -9.17 -4.16 5.36
N THR A 25 -8.80 -4.39 6.62
CA THR A 25 -7.64 -5.25 6.95
C THR A 25 -7.83 -6.67 6.41
N GLY A 26 -6.77 -7.24 5.82
CA GLY A 26 -6.78 -8.60 5.28
C GLY A 26 -7.36 -8.73 3.86
N GLN A 27 -7.78 -7.63 3.25
CA GLN A 27 -8.15 -7.62 1.84
C GLN A 27 -6.92 -7.62 0.94
N ALA A 28 -6.99 -8.38 -0.15
CA ALA A 28 -6.01 -8.30 -1.21
C ALA A 28 -6.18 -6.98 -1.97
N VAL A 29 -5.06 -6.33 -2.27
CA VAL A 29 -5.02 -5.10 -3.06
C VAL A 29 -4.10 -5.28 -4.25
N GLN A 30 -4.45 -4.64 -5.36
CA GLN A 30 -3.59 -4.50 -6.51
C GLN A 30 -2.90 -3.14 -6.44
N VAL A 31 -1.57 -3.16 -6.59
CA VAL A 31 -0.76 -1.94 -6.68
C VAL A 31 -0.20 -1.82 -8.09
N THR A 32 -0.61 -0.78 -8.79
CA THR A 32 -0.13 -0.45 -10.14
C THR A 32 0.80 0.75 -10.06
N VAL A 33 1.95 0.65 -10.70
CA VAL A 33 2.94 1.74 -10.79
C VAL A 33 2.91 2.33 -12.19
N GLU A 34 2.63 3.62 -12.27
CA GLU A 34 2.69 4.38 -13.52
C GLU A 34 3.64 5.58 -13.38
N ARG A 35 3.98 6.22 -14.50
CA ARG A 35 4.89 7.38 -14.48
C ARG A 35 4.26 8.53 -13.70
N GLY A 36 4.75 8.76 -12.47
CA GLY A 36 4.28 9.81 -11.57
C GLY A 36 3.09 9.42 -10.68
N GLN A 37 2.66 8.15 -10.70
CA GLN A 37 1.48 7.70 -9.96
C GLN A 37 1.67 6.31 -9.34
N LEU A 38 1.14 6.15 -8.13
CA LEU A 38 0.97 4.85 -7.47
C LEU A 38 -0.52 4.66 -7.23
N ILE A 39 -1.09 3.66 -7.89
CA ILE A 39 -2.53 3.39 -7.83
C ILE A 39 -2.74 2.14 -6.99
N ILE A 40 -3.51 2.27 -5.91
CA ILE A 40 -3.87 1.17 -5.01
C ILE A 40 -5.36 0.93 -5.15
N GLN A 41 -5.75 -0.27 -5.55
CA GLN A 41 -7.14 -0.68 -5.74
C GLN A 41 -7.40 -2.00 -5.04
N LEU A 42 -8.66 -2.28 -4.69
CA LEU A 42 -9.05 -3.61 -4.21
C LEU A 42 -8.79 -4.64 -5.32
N ALA A 43 -8.20 -5.77 -4.95
CA ALA A 43 -8.02 -6.86 -5.89
C ALA A 43 -9.39 -7.51 -6.17
N GLU A 44 -9.75 -7.61 -7.43
CA GLU A 44 -10.94 -8.37 -7.81
C GLU A 44 -10.69 -9.84 -7.52
N LYS A 45 -11.60 -10.47 -6.78
CA LYS A 45 -11.59 -11.93 -6.62
C LYS A 45 -12.04 -12.52 -7.95
N SER A 46 -11.11 -13.21 -8.64
CA SER A 46 -11.44 -14.11 -9.74
C SER A 46 -12.25 -15.31 -9.26
#